data_AF-A0A0Q7A967-F1
#
_entry.id   AF-A0A0Q7A967-F1
#
_cell.length_a   1.000
_cell.length_b   1.000
_cell.length_c   1.000
_cell.angle_alpha   90.00
_cell.angle_beta   90.00
_cell.angle_gamma   90.00
#
_symmetry.space_group_name_H-M   'P 1'
#
loop_
_entity.id
_entity.type
_entity.pdbx_description
1 polymer ?
#
loop_
_entity_poly.entity_id
_entity_poly.type
_entity_poly.pdbx_seq_one_letter_code
_entity_poly.pdbx_strand_id
1 'polypeptide(L)'
;MYFPFSSSAALLQEQIQKKNFKHCGGDAVELLKKFAPYQGGNELLWSIHQLDIQDKHRALIIGRSSLEGRGELFLPPGVQTATAVLSPEQHRFTFPRDGPLSDLPVIETLERLTDLVDGIIDAFAAMVQARATSASS
;
A
#
# COMPACT_ATOMS: atom_id res chain seq x y z
N MET A 1 8.60 13.66 -16.37
CA MET A 1 7.36 12.87 -16.58
C MET A 1 7.06 12.17 -15.28
N TYR A 2 5.81 12.15 -14.81
CA TYR A 2 5.44 11.55 -13.52
C TYR A 2 4.30 10.56 -13.71
N PHE A 3 4.29 9.50 -12.91
CA PHE A 3 3.17 8.56 -12.86
C PHE A 3 1.91 9.29 -12.35
N PRO A 4 0.83 9.36 -13.14
CA PRO A 4 -0.33 10.18 -12.80
C PRO A 4 -1.24 9.47 -11.80
N PHE A 5 -1.58 10.19 -10.75
CA PHE A 5 -2.58 9.81 -9.75
C PHE A 5 -3.74 10.81 -9.78
N SER A 6 -4.95 10.37 -9.47
CA SER A 6 -6.12 11.25 -9.36
C SER A 6 -6.99 10.91 -8.15
N SER A 7 -7.74 11.89 -7.65
CA SER A 7 -8.72 11.68 -6.57
C SER A 7 -9.98 10.93 -7.02
N SER A 8 -10.15 10.67 -8.32
CA SER A 8 -11.25 9.88 -8.85
C SER A 8 -10.96 9.39 -10.27
N ALA A 9 -11.72 8.41 -10.74
CA ALA A 9 -11.62 7.89 -12.11
C ALA A 9 -11.86 8.99 -13.17
N ALA A 10 -12.81 9.90 -12.91
CA ALA A 10 -13.18 10.97 -13.85
C ALA A 10 -12.02 11.95 -14.13
N LEU A 11 -11.17 12.19 -13.13
CA LEU A 11 -10.06 13.13 -13.23
C LEU A 11 -8.77 12.50 -13.76
N LEU A 12 -8.72 11.17 -13.93
CA LEU A 12 -7.51 10.46 -14.35
C LEU A 12 -7.04 10.94 -15.74
N GLN A 13 -7.96 11.14 -16.67
CA GLN A 13 -7.63 11.58 -18.03
C GLN A 13 -7.01 12.98 -18.04
N GLU A 14 -7.46 13.88 -17.18
CA GLU A 14 -6.85 15.21 -17.01
C GLU A 14 -5.43 15.08 -16.45
N GLN A 15 -5.23 14.22 -15.44
CA GLN A 15 -3.91 14.01 -14.84
C GLN A 15 -2.90 13.40 -15.82
N ILE A 16 -3.34 12.48 -16.69
CA ILE A 16 -2.50 11.93 -17.78
C ILE A 16 -1.95 13.06 -18.67
N GLN A 17 -2.79 14.05 -18.97
CA GLN A 17 -2.38 15.21 -19.76
C GLN A 17 -1.46 16.14 -18.98
N LYS A 18 -1.85 16.51 -17.75
CA LYS A 18 -1.12 17.44 -16.88
C LYS A 18 0.27 16.95 -16.49
N LYS A 19 0.45 15.64 -16.33
CA LYS A 19 1.73 15.00 -15.97
C LYS A 19 2.58 14.60 -17.18
N ASN A 20 2.13 14.97 -18.38
CA ASN A 20 2.80 14.66 -19.65
C ASN A 20 2.95 13.15 -19.91
N PHE A 21 2.10 12.31 -19.29
CA PHE A 21 2.14 10.86 -19.45
C PHE A 21 1.63 10.41 -20.83
N LYS A 22 0.86 11.26 -21.53
CA LYS A 22 0.46 11.04 -22.93
C LYS A 22 1.63 10.80 -23.88
N HIS A 23 2.84 11.28 -23.54
CA HIS A 23 4.04 11.08 -24.33
C HIS A 23 4.67 9.68 -24.17
N CYS A 24 4.16 8.85 -23.26
CA CYS A 24 4.60 7.45 -23.11
C CYS A 24 4.11 6.51 -24.21
N GLY A 25 3.11 6.91 -25.01
CA GLY A 25 2.42 6.04 -25.98
C GLY A 25 1.03 5.58 -25.49
N GLY A 26 0.17 5.17 -26.44
CA GLY A 26 -1.22 4.83 -26.16
C GLY A 26 -1.40 3.56 -25.32
N ASP A 27 -0.65 2.51 -25.64
CA ASP A 27 -0.49 1.28 -24.85
C ASP A 27 -0.03 1.52 -23.41
N ALA A 28 0.89 2.47 -23.18
CA ALA A 28 1.31 2.85 -21.83
C ALA A 28 0.16 3.52 -21.05
N VAL A 29 -0.61 4.39 -21.73
CA VAL A 29 -1.82 5.02 -21.15
C VAL A 29 -2.89 3.98 -20.85
N GLU A 30 -3.08 3.00 -21.71
CA GLU A 30 -4.02 1.90 -21.49
C GLU A 30 -3.59 1.02 -20.31
N LEU A 31 -2.30 0.68 -20.24
CA LEU A 31 -1.75 -0.10 -19.13
C LEU A 31 -1.91 0.64 -17.79
N LEU A 32 -1.59 1.94 -17.77
CA LEU A 32 -1.83 2.80 -16.63
C LEU A 32 -3.30 2.78 -16.19
N LYS A 33 -4.25 2.87 -17.13
CA LYS A 33 -5.70 2.84 -16.81
C LYS A 33 -6.11 1.51 -16.17
N LYS A 34 -5.50 0.38 -16.56
CA LYS A 34 -5.75 -0.94 -15.94
C LYS A 34 -5.34 -0.98 -14.47
N PHE A 35 -4.28 -0.26 -14.09
CA PHE A 35 -3.85 -0.16 -12.70
C PHE A 35 -4.73 0.73 -11.83
N ALA A 36 -5.67 1.49 -12.42
CA ALA A 36 -6.63 2.33 -11.71
C ALA A 36 -6.00 3.19 -10.58
N PRO A 37 -5.01 4.06 -10.87
CA PRO A 37 -4.24 4.80 -9.87
C PRO A 37 -5.01 6.02 -9.33
N TYR A 38 -6.16 5.75 -8.71
CA TYR A 38 -7.04 6.76 -8.16
C TYR A 38 -7.78 6.26 -6.92
N GLN A 39 -8.30 7.20 -6.12
CA GLN A 39 -9.14 6.87 -4.96
C GLN A 39 -10.43 6.14 -5.39
N GLY A 40 -10.72 4.98 -4.79
CA GLY A 40 -11.80 4.08 -5.20
C GLY A 40 -11.40 3.08 -6.30
N GLY A 41 -10.14 3.11 -6.76
CA GLY A 41 -9.58 2.19 -7.75
C GLY A 41 -8.68 1.15 -7.09
N ASN A 42 -7.38 1.20 -7.41
CA ASN A 42 -6.38 0.41 -6.71
C ASN A 42 -5.99 1.10 -5.39
N GLU A 43 -6.67 0.72 -4.31
CA GLU A 43 -6.50 1.31 -2.98
C GLU A 43 -5.07 1.20 -2.44
N LEU A 44 -4.35 0.11 -2.72
CA LEU A 44 -2.95 -0.03 -2.30
C LEU A 44 -2.03 0.94 -3.06
N LEU A 45 -2.21 1.05 -4.38
CA LEU A 45 -1.44 1.98 -5.21
C LEU A 45 -1.74 3.43 -4.83
N TRP A 46 -3.00 3.74 -4.57
CA TRP A 46 -3.43 5.03 -4.04
C TRP A 46 -2.86 5.30 -2.66
N SER A 47 -2.81 4.30 -1.78
CA SER A 47 -2.21 4.42 -0.45
C SER A 47 -0.73 4.76 -0.52
N ILE A 48 0.05 4.16 -1.45
CA ILE A 48 1.45 4.54 -1.68
C ILE A 48 1.55 6.03 -2.02
N HIS A 49 0.68 6.52 -2.92
CA HIS A 49 0.69 7.94 -3.29
C HIS A 49 0.35 8.85 -2.10
N GLN A 50 -0.62 8.46 -1.28
CA GLN A 50 -0.95 9.19 -0.06
C GLN A 50 0.20 9.16 0.95
N LEU A 51 0.90 8.04 1.09
CA LEU A 51 2.10 7.94 1.92
C LEU A 51 3.22 8.86 1.41
N ASP A 52 3.51 8.91 0.10
CA ASP A 52 4.50 9.85 -0.48
C ASP A 52 4.14 11.32 -0.19
N ILE A 53 2.84 11.65 -0.20
CA ILE A 53 2.37 13.00 0.18
C ILE A 53 2.57 13.24 1.69
N GLN A 54 2.28 12.25 2.54
CA GLN A 54 2.38 12.35 4.00
C GLN A 54 3.82 12.33 4.53
N ASP A 55 4.71 11.56 3.91
CA ASP A 55 6.12 11.38 4.29
C ASP A 55 6.88 12.72 4.32
N LYS A 56 6.49 13.64 3.42
CA LYS A 56 7.05 15.01 3.38
C LYS A 56 6.85 15.79 4.68
N HIS A 57 5.95 15.34 5.55
CA HIS A 57 5.58 16.03 6.79
C HIS A 57 5.62 15.15 8.04
N ARG A 58 5.77 13.82 7.93
CA ARG A 58 5.67 12.89 9.07
C ARG A 58 6.51 11.63 8.89
N ALA A 59 7.11 11.14 9.97
CA ALA A 59 7.71 9.80 10.00
C ALA A 59 6.62 8.72 9.79
N LEU A 60 6.69 8.00 8.66
CA LEU A 60 5.67 7.03 8.24
C LEU A 60 5.55 5.78 9.12
N ILE A 61 6.62 5.45 9.85
CA ILE A 61 6.69 4.22 10.66
C ILE A 61 6.86 4.60 12.14
N ILE A 62 5.78 5.06 12.76
CA ILE A 62 5.64 4.96 14.21
C ILE A 62 4.84 3.69 14.46
N GLY A 63 5.53 2.56 14.59
CA GLY A 63 4.90 1.27 14.81
C GLY A 63 4.23 1.23 16.18
N ARG A 64 2.91 1.04 16.21
CA ARG A 64 2.22 0.68 17.46
C ARG A 64 2.42 -0.81 17.68
N SER A 65 2.94 -1.17 18.85
CA SER A 65 2.89 -2.54 19.36
C SER A 65 1.60 -2.70 20.18
N SER A 66 0.83 -3.74 19.89
CA SER A 66 -0.29 -4.16 20.72
C SER A 66 -0.03 -5.58 21.22
N LEU A 67 -0.37 -5.82 22.49
CA LEU A 67 -0.38 -7.16 23.06
C LEU A 67 -1.85 -7.57 23.24
N GLU A 68 -2.31 -8.51 22.43
CA GLU A 68 -3.64 -9.11 22.57
C GLU A 68 -3.50 -10.50 23.19
N GLY A 69 -4.24 -10.75 24.26
CA GLY A 69 -4.30 -12.05 24.93
C GLY A 69 -5.69 -12.29 25.51
N ARG A 70 -6.23 -13.49 25.29
CA ARG A 70 -7.43 -13.99 25.96
C ARG A 70 -7.04 -15.17 26.84
N GLY A 71 -7.41 -15.13 28.11
CA GLY A 71 -7.19 -16.22 29.06
C GLY A 71 -8.32 -16.28 30.09
N GLU A 72 -8.63 -17.48 30.55
CA GLU A 72 -9.52 -17.70 31.69
C GLU A 72 -8.68 -17.67 32.96
N LEU A 73 -9.00 -16.72 33.86
CA LEU A 73 -8.32 -16.60 35.15
C LEU A 73 -9.11 -17.38 36.20
N PHE A 74 -8.61 -18.55 36.60
CA PHE A 74 -9.14 -19.27 37.75
C PHE A 74 -8.43 -18.80 39.02
N LEU A 75 -9.18 -18.15 39.92
CA LEU A 75 -8.71 -17.71 41.23
C LEU A 75 -9.26 -18.65 42.32
N PRO A 76 -8.41 -19.43 43.01
CA PRO A 76 -8.85 -20.21 44.17
C PRO A 76 -9.35 -19.31 45.30
N PRO A 77 -10.24 -19.80 46.20
CA PRO A 77 -10.68 -19.06 47.37
C PRO A 77 -9.49 -18.64 48.25
N GLY A 78 -9.44 -17.37 48.65
CA GLY A 78 -8.38 -16.83 49.52
C GLY A 78 -7.17 -16.23 48.79
N VAL A 79 -7.10 -16.35 47.45
CA VAL A 79 -6.07 -15.68 46.65
C VAL A 79 -6.51 -14.25 46.35
N GLN A 80 -5.76 -13.26 46.85
CA GLN A 80 -6.02 -11.84 46.61
C GLN A 80 -5.20 -11.24 45.47
N THR A 81 -4.23 -11.98 44.93
CA THR A 81 -3.35 -11.50 43.87
C THR A 81 -2.98 -12.65 42.93
N ALA A 82 -3.18 -12.45 41.64
CA ALA A 82 -2.70 -13.36 40.61
C ALA A 82 -1.73 -12.63 39.69
N THR A 83 -0.61 -13.29 39.37
CA THR A 83 0.35 -12.83 38.38
C THR A 83 0.10 -13.58 37.08
N ALA A 84 -0.38 -12.89 36.05
CA ALA A 84 -0.46 -13.44 34.71
C ALA A 84 0.89 -13.25 34.01
N VAL A 85 1.53 -14.34 33.60
CA VAL A 85 2.66 -14.29 32.66
C VAL A 85 2.06 -14.31 31.26
N LEU A 86 2.09 -13.16 30.59
CA LEU A 86 1.67 -13.06 29.20
C LEU A 86 2.80 -13.58 28.33
N SER A 87 2.61 -14.73 27.69
CA SER A 87 3.49 -15.15 26.60
C SER A 87 3.34 -14.16 25.44
N PRO A 88 4.43 -13.59 24.92
CA PRO A 88 4.38 -12.63 23.82
C PRO A 88 4.15 -13.37 22.50
N GLU A 89 2.98 -14.00 22.32
CA GLU A 89 2.81 -14.90 21.18
C GLU A 89 2.56 -14.14 19.88
N GLN A 90 2.13 -12.88 19.91
CA GLN A 90 1.87 -12.11 18.69
C GLN A 90 2.15 -10.61 18.89
N HIS A 91 3.41 -10.20 18.77
CA HIS A 91 3.72 -8.79 18.54
C HIS A 91 3.32 -8.43 17.11
N ARG A 92 2.17 -7.79 16.94
CA ARG A 92 1.75 -7.27 15.65
C ARG A 92 1.98 -5.77 15.61
N PHE A 93 2.84 -5.34 14.69
CA PHE A 93 2.98 -3.94 14.36
C PHE A 93 1.86 -3.55 13.41
N THR A 94 1.12 -2.50 13.74
CA THR A 94 0.13 -1.90 12.84
C THR A 94 0.49 -0.46 12.52
N PHE A 95 0.03 0.01 11.36
CA PHE A 95 0.13 1.41 11.00
C PHE A 95 -0.71 2.30 11.95
N PRO A 96 -0.25 3.53 12.23
CA PRO A 96 -1.00 4.53 12.99
C PRO A 96 -2.42 4.77 12.44
N ARG A 97 -3.32 5.25 13.31
CA ARG A 97 -4.74 5.48 12.97
C ARG A 97 -5.01 6.64 12.01
N ASP A 98 -3.97 7.34 11.59
CA ASP A 98 -4.06 8.61 10.86
C ASP A 98 -3.39 8.56 9.50
N GLY A 99 -3.69 7.49 8.75
CA GLY A 99 -3.18 7.30 7.41
C GLY A 99 -4.02 6.35 6.57
N PRO A 100 -3.69 6.25 5.27
CA PRO A 100 -4.40 5.38 4.32
C PRO A 100 -4.29 3.89 4.66
N LEU A 101 -3.29 3.49 5.46
CA LEU A 101 -3.05 2.11 5.87
C LEU A 101 -3.46 1.84 7.33
N SER A 102 -4.29 2.70 7.92
CA SER A 102 -4.70 2.64 9.34
C SER A 102 -5.03 1.22 9.81
N ASP A 103 -4.44 0.83 10.95
CA ASP A 103 -4.65 -0.47 11.63
C ASP A 103 -4.26 -1.71 10.81
N LEU A 104 -3.73 -1.55 9.59
CA LEU A 104 -3.22 -2.67 8.81
C LEU A 104 -1.91 -3.21 9.40
N PRO A 105 -1.67 -4.54 9.33
CA PRO A 105 -0.41 -5.12 9.76
C PRO A 105 0.76 -4.60 8.92
N VAL A 106 1.82 -4.11 9.55
CA VAL A 106 2.92 -3.44 8.85
C VAL A 106 3.62 -4.38 7.87
N ILE A 107 4.03 -5.57 8.30
CA ILE A 107 4.86 -6.48 7.50
C ILE A 107 4.09 -6.95 6.27
N GLU A 108 2.92 -7.56 6.46
CA GLU A 108 2.09 -8.10 5.39
C GLU A 108 1.61 -7.01 4.43
N THR A 109 1.41 -5.79 4.92
CA THR A 109 1.05 -4.68 4.04
C THR A 109 2.25 -4.22 3.22
N LEU A 110 3.43 -4.10 3.81
CA LEU A 110 4.65 -3.74 3.06
C LEU A 110 4.97 -4.77 1.98
N GLU A 111 4.84 -6.07 2.27
CA GLU A 111 4.98 -7.14 1.28
C GLU A 111 4.02 -6.93 0.10
N ARG A 112 2.73 -6.70 0.38
CA ARG A 112 1.73 -6.44 -0.66
C ARG A 112 2.02 -5.17 -1.48
N LEU A 113 2.58 -4.13 -0.85
CA LEU A 113 2.97 -2.92 -1.56
C LEU A 113 4.16 -3.18 -2.47
N THR A 114 5.16 -3.94 -2.01
CA THR A 114 6.31 -4.34 -2.81
C THR A 114 5.87 -5.18 -4.00
N ASP A 115 5.08 -6.24 -3.78
CA ASP A 115 4.55 -7.10 -4.85
C ASP A 115 3.77 -6.30 -5.91
N LEU A 116 2.99 -5.31 -5.47
CA LEU A 116 2.24 -4.45 -6.36
C LEU A 116 3.16 -3.57 -7.22
N VAL A 117 4.19 -2.98 -6.64
CA VAL A 117 5.16 -2.14 -7.36
C VAL A 117 5.96 -2.98 -8.35
N ASP A 118 6.41 -4.17 -7.94
CA ASP A 118 7.13 -5.09 -8.81
C ASP A 118 6.25 -5.53 -9.99
N GLY A 119 4.98 -5.88 -9.73
CA GLY A 119 4.03 -6.23 -10.80
C GLY A 119 3.76 -5.07 -11.78
N ILE A 120 3.76 -3.82 -11.31
CA ILE A 120 3.66 -2.64 -12.19
C ILE A 120 4.92 -2.52 -13.04
N ILE A 121 6.11 -2.62 -12.44
CA ILE A 121 7.39 -2.54 -13.15
C ILE A 121 7.47 -3.62 -14.23
N ASP A 122 7.15 -4.86 -13.89
CA ASP A 122 7.17 -6.00 -14.81
C ASP A 122 6.20 -5.80 -15.98
N ALA A 123 5.00 -5.29 -15.73
CA ALA A 123 4.04 -5.03 -16.79
C ALA A 123 4.53 -3.95 -17.78
N PHE A 124 5.13 -2.87 -17.27
CA PHE A 124 5.72 -1.84 -18.13
C PHE A 124 6.98 -2.35 -18.85
N ALA A 125 7.81 -3.17 -18.21
CA ALA A 125 8.97 -3.79 -18.83
C ALA A 125 8.56 -4.72 -19.98
N ALA A 126 7.55 -5.56 -19.77
CA ALA A 126 7.00 -6.45 -20.80
C ALA A 126 6.43 -5.64 -21.98
N MET A 127 5.73 -4.53 -21.72
CA MET A 127 5.26 -3.62 -22.77
C MET A 127 6.41 -3.05 -23.61
N VAL A 128 7.49 -2.60 -22.97
CA VAL A 128 8.68 -2.07 -23.68
C VAL A 128 9.35 -3.15 -24.53
N GLN A 129 9.48 -4.37 -24.01
CA GLN A 129 10.02 -5.50 -24.76
C GLN A 129 9.16 -5.85 -25.98
N ALA A 130 7.83 -5.86 -25.83
CA ALA A 130 6.90 -6.11 -26.93
C ALA A 130 7.07 -5.08 -28.07
N ARG A 131 7.27 -3.80 -27.74
CA ARG A 131 7.56 -2.75 -28.73
C ARG A 131 8.87 -2.99 -29.47
N ALA A 132 9.92 -3.42 -28.77
CA ALA A 132 11.23 -3.68 -29.37
C ALA A 132 11.15 -4.84 -30.39
N THR A 133 10.40 -5.88 -30.07
CA THR A 133 10.16 -7.02 -30.96
C THR A 133 9.35 -6.60 -32.19
N SER A 134 8.30 -5.79 -32.02
CA SER A 134 7.46 -5.33 -33.15
C SER A 134 8.18 -4.34 -34.07
N ALA A 135 9.21 -3.64 -33.60
CA ALA A 135 10.00 -2.72 -34.43
C ALA A 135 11.11 -3.43 -35.23
N SER A 136 11.42 -4.69 -34.88
CA SER A 136 12.47 -5.49 -35.52
C SER A 136 11.94 -6.49 -36.56
N SER A 137 10.62 -6.53 -36.76
CA SER A 137 9.91 -7.39 -37.74
C SER A 137 9.33 -6.53 -38.86
#